data_AF-A0A933F4D5-F1
#
_entry.id   AF-A0A933F4D5-F1
#
_cell.length_a   1.000
_cell.length_b   1.000
_cell.length_c   1.000
_cell.angle_alpha   90.00
_cell.angle_beta   90.00
_cell.angle_gamma   90.00
#
_symmetry.space_group_name_H-M   'P 1'
#
loop_
_entity.id
_entity.type
_entity.pdbx_description
1 polymer ?
#
loop_
_entity_poly.entity_id
_entity_poly.type
_entity_poly.pdbx_seq_one_letter_code
_entity_poly.pdbx_strand_id
1 'polypeptide(L)' 'MPRPRSFLAAILCFAVIVTLTISGDAFVSPLQDRPAPELADTTWINSAPLKLKELRGKVILLEFWTYG' A
#
# COMPACT_ATOMS: atom_id res chain seq x y z
N MET A 1 8.33 8.23 -50.51
CA MET A 1 7.69 9.39 -49.86
C MET A 1 6.31 8.94 -49.35
N PRO A 2 6.14 8.64 -48.04
CA PRO A 2 4.88 8.13 -47.51
C PRO A 2 3.80 9.22 -47.53
N ARG A 3 2.55 8.86 -47.84
CA ARG A 3 1.45 9.81 -48.05
C ARG A 3 0.95 10.36 -46.70
N PRO A 4 0.47 11.61 -46.61
CA PRO A 4 0.11 12.26 -45.34
C PRO A 4 -0.95 11.52 -44.52
N ARG A 5 -1.78 10.69 -45.19
CA ARG A 5 -2.83 9.86 -44.58
C ARG A 5 -2.28 8.67 -43.77
N SER A 6 -1.16 8.09 -44.20
CA SER A 6 -0.53 6.95 -43.49
C SER A 6 0.23 7.39 -42.24
N PHE A 7 0.71 8.65 -42.21
CA PHE A 7 1.34 9.22 -41.01
C PHE A 7 0.34 9.45 -39.88
N LEU A 8 -0.85 9.99 -40.19
CA LEU A 8 -1.92 10.18 -39.19
C LEU A 8 -2.39 8.85 -38.58
N ALA A 9 -2.53 7.81 -39.40
CA ALA A 9 -2.89 6.47 -38.93
C ALA A 9 -1.82 5.88 -37.99
N ALA A 10 -0.53 6.06 -38.31
CA ALA A 10 0.57 5.59 -37.47
C ALA A 10 0.62 6.29 -36.10
N ILE A 11 0.38 7.61 -36.06
CA ILE A 11 0.30 8.38 -34.81
C ILE A 11 -0.87 7.92 -33.95
N LEU A 12 -2.03 7.67 -34.56
CA LEU A 12 -3.21 7.18 -33.83
C LEU A 12 -2.94 5.79 -33.24
N CYS A 13 -2.35 4.88 -34.02
CA CYS A 13 -1.98 3.54 -33.52
C CYS A 13 -0.97 3.62 -32.37
N PHE A 14 0.04 4.50 -32.48
CA PHE A 14 1.02 4.68 -31.41
C PHE A 14 0.38 5.25 -30.14
N ALA A 15 -0.52 6.23 -30.25
CA ALA A 15 -1.26 6.78 -29.13
C ALA A 15 -2.14 5.72 -28.43
N VAL A 16 -2.78 4.84 -29.21
CA VAL A 16 -3.58 3.72 -28.70
C VAL A 16 -2.72 2.67 -28.00
N ILE A 17 -1.54 2.36 -28.54
CA ILE A 17 -0.61 1.41 -27.91
C ILE A 17 -0.08 1.99 -26.59
N VAL A 18 0.29 3.26 -26.55
CA VAL A 18 0.76 3.93 -25.33
C VAL A 18 -0.31 3.94 -24.25
N THR A 19 -1.57 4.25 -24.57
CA THR A 19 -2.67 4.21 -23.59
C THR A 19 -2.97 2.79 -23.11
N LEU A 20 -2.76 1.76 -23.92
CA LEU A 20 -2.93 0.36 -23.51
C LEU A 20 -1.78 -0.15 -22.63
N THR A 21 -0.57 0.40 -22.76
CA THR A 21 0.61 -0.05 -21.99
C THR A 21 0.79 0.63 -20.64
N ILE A 22 0.13 1.77 -20.38
CA ILE A 22 0.16 2.44 -19.07
C ILE A 22 -0.94 1.81 -18.20
N SER A 23 -0.90 0.49 -18.02
CA SER A 23 -1.53 -0.13 -16.87
C SER A 23 -0.60 0.14 -15.69
N GLY A 24 -0.91 1.18 -14.91
CA GLY A 24 -0.15 1.48 -13.70
C GLY A 24 -0.27 0.30 -12.75
N ASP A 25 0.83 -0.40 -12.48
CA ASP A 25 0.91 -1.32 -11.35
C ASP A 25 0.64 -0.50 -10.09
N ALA A 26 -0.55 -0.69 -9.52
CA ALA A 26 -0.82 -0.18 -8.20
C ALA A 26 0.25 -0.77 -7.28
N PHE A 27 1.01 0.09 -6.60
CA PHE A 27 1.91 -0.31 -5.51
C PHE A 27 1.06 -0.91 -4.39
N VAL A 28 0.67 -2.17 -4.55
CA VAL A 28 0.19 -3.00 -3.46
C VAL A 28 1.45 -3.39 -2.74
N SER A 29 1.82 -2.65 -1.69
CA SER A 29 2.73 -3.20 -0.68
C SER A 29 2.08 -4.51 -0.24
N PRO A 30 2.67 -5.68 -0.53
CA PRO A 30 2.17 -6.90 0.04
C PRO A 30 2.16 -6.67 1.56
N LEU A 31 1.06 -7.02 2.23
CA LEU A 31 1.08 -7.11 3.68
C LEU A 31 2.26 -8.00 4.02
N GLN A 32 3.37 -7.39 4.45
CA GLN A 32 4.57 -8.13 4.78
C GLN A 32 4.14 -9.08 5.88
N ASP A 33 4.30 -10.38 5.65
CA ASP A 33 3.98 -11.45 6.61
C ASP A 33 5.02 -11.46 7.74
N ARG A 34 5.22 -10.28 8.34
CA ARG A 34 6.12 -10.02 9.44
C ARG A 34 5.27 -9.87 10.69
N PRO A 35 5.69 -10.47 11.81
CA PRO A 35 4.94 -10.33 13.05
C PRO A 35 4.87 -8.87 13.47
N ALA A 36 3.79 -8.51 14.16
CA ALA A 36 3.68 -7.20 14.78
C ALA A 36 4.88 -6.97 15.73
N PRO A 37 5.56 -5.81 15.66
CA PRO A 37 6.60 -5.45 16.62
C PRO A 37 6.06 -5.41 18.04
N GLU A 38 6.90 -5.72 19.02
CA GLU A 38 6.50 -5.67 20.43
C GLU A 38 6.33 -4.22 20.91
N LEU A 39 5.46 -4.02 21.90
CA LEU A 39 5.26 -2.72 22.53
C LEU A 39 6.44 -2.39 23.44
N ALA A 40 7.12 -1.26 23.17
CA ALA A 40 8.33 -0.86 23.89
C ALA A 40 8.10 0.14 25.03
N ASP A 41 6.87 0.66 25.18
CA ASP A 41 6.56 1.71 26.15
C ASP A 41 6.47 1.19 27.59
N THR A 42 7.03 1.96 28.51
CA THR A 42 7.14 1.59 29.93
C THR A 42 6.00 2.13 30.79
N THR A 43 5.32 3.19 30.36
CA THR A 43 4.24 3.83 31.12
C THR A 43 2.89 3.29 30.69
N TRP A 44 2.26 2.52 31.58
CA TRP A 44 0.94 1.93 31.36
C TRP A 44 -0.07 2.54 32.32
N ILE A 45 -1.28 2.76 31.81
CA ILE A 45 -2.43 3.17 32.60
C ILE A 45 -3.44 2.02 32.62
N ASN A 46 -4.18 1.88 33.72
CA ASN A 46 -5.25 0.89 33.91
C ASN A 46 -4.83 -0.60 33.86
N SER A 47 -3.53 -0.90 33.72
CA SER A 47 -3.03 -2.28 33.68
C SER A 47 -1.53 -2.34 33.94
N ALA A 48 -1.04 -3.55 34.26
CA ALA A 48 0.37 -3.87 34.09
C ALA A 48 0.71 -3.94 32.58
N PRO A 49 2.00 -3.83 32.20
CA PRO A 49 2.41 -3.92 30.80
C PRO A 49 1.90 -5.18 30.11
N LEU A 50 1.30 -5.02 28.93
CA LEU A 50 0.79 -6.13 28.12
C LEU A 50 1.78 -6.50 27.01
N LYS A 51 1.94 -7.80 26.76
CA LYS A 51 2.74 -8.31 25.64
C LYS A 51 1.84 -8.81 24.51
N LEU A 52 2.17 -8.49 23.27
CA LEU A 52 1.37 -8.93 22.11
C LEU A 52 1.26 -10.45 22.01
N LYS A 53 2.29 -11.18 22.45
CA LYS A 53 2.27 -12.65 22.50
C LYS A 53 1.16 -13.21 23.42
N GLU A 54 0.86 -12.52 24.51
CA GLU A 54 -0.14 -12.95 25.52
C GLU A 54 -1.57 -12.65 25.06
N LEU A 55 -1.73 -11.75 24.09
CA LEU A 55 -3.02 -11.33 23.55
C LEU A 55 -3.43 -12.12 22.28
N ARG A 56 -2.63 -13.11 21.85
CA ARG A 56 -2.97 -13.95 20.68
C ARG A 56 -4.32 -14.64 20.85
N GLY A 57 -5.08 -14.72 19.75
CA GLY A 57 -6.44 -15.26 19.75
C GLY A 57 -7.52 -14.23 20.14
N LYS A 58 -7.12 -12.99 20.46
CA LYS A 58 -8.04 -11.86 20.64
C LYS A 58 -7.95 -10.91 19.46
N VAL A 59 -9.06 -10.24 19.15
CA VAL A 59 -9.05 -9.06 18.27
C VAL A 59 -8.62 -7.88 19.14
N ILE A 60 -7.58 -7.17 18.69
CA ILE A 60 -6.95 -6.08 19.45
C ILE A 60 -7.00 -4.82 18.60
N LEU A 61 -7.35 -3.69 19.21
CA LEU A 61 -7.26 -2.36 18.61
C LEU A 61 -6.06 -1.64 19.21
N LEU A 62 -5.16 -1.15 18.36
CA LEU A 62 -4.09 -0.23 18.76
C LEU A 62 -4.44 1.15 18.21
N GLU A 63 -4.59 2.12 19.11
CA GLU A 63 -4.91 3.50 18.79
C GLU A 63 -3.76 4.40 19.24
N PHE A 64 -3.13 5.10 18.29
CA PHE A 64 -2.10 6.08 18.57
C PHE A 64 -2.74 7.46 18.71
N TRP A 65 -2.64 8.07 19.88
CA TRP A 65 -3.28 9.35 20.19
C TRP A 65 -2.36 10.28 21.00
N THR A 66 -2.73 11.56 21.06
CA THR A 66 -2.09 12.59 21.88
C THR A 66 -3.17 13.49 22.50
N TYR A 67 -2.81 14.38 23.42
CA TYR A 67 -3.75 15.19 24.21
C TYR A 67 -4.54 16.28 23.44
N GLY A 68 -4.35 16.40 22.12
CA GLY A 68 -4.98 17.42 21.28
C GLY A 68 -4.11 18.64 21.05
#